data_AF-A0A970N8T7-F1
#
_entry.id   AF-A0A970N8T7-F1
#
_cell.length_a   1.000
_cell.length_b   1.000
_cell.length_c   1.000
_cell.angle_alpha   90.00
_cell.angle_beta   90.00
_cell.angle_gamma   90.00
#
_symmetry.space_group_name_H-M   'P 1'
#
loop_
_entity.id
_entity.type
_entity.pdbx_description
1 polymer ?
#
loop_
_entity_poly.entity_id
_entity_poly.type
_entity_poly.pdbx_seq_one_letter_code
_entity_poly.pdbx_strand_id
1 'polypeptide(L)'
;TKEKIGFGYPGQRPKVSFLDPTNTYSVSKFQTASGTADILSHVIEVYFNLNSDLYMLDTVMEGLMKTVIKYGPIAIAEPDNYDARANLMWASSWAINDFIRGGKQQAWSCHPMEHQLSAYYDIAHGLGLAILTPRWMKYVLDETTVGKFYTYGTEVFDIDKSLEPMEVAKLAIAKTEDFLFNQLKLDSTLTAIDIDRTYFEEMVAKTVGSTGVLKGFKHLTKEDVIAIYEMCL
;
A
#
# COMPACT_ATOMS: atom_id res chain seq x y z
N THR A 1 13.30 -21.79 -3.60
CA THR A 1 13.39 -21.49 -2.17
C THR A 1 12.11 -20.92 -1.56
N LYS A 2 11.03 -20.62 -2.33
CA LYS A 2 9.79 -20.02 -1.81
C LYS A 2 10.06 -18.80 -0.91
N GLU A 3 11.00 -17.97 -1.33
CA GLU A 3 11.48 -16.80 -0.58
C GLU A 3 11.69 -15.64 -1.55
N LYS A 4 11.22 -14.45 -1.16
CA LYS A 4 11.46 -13.18 -1.84
C LYS A 4 12.04 -12.21 -0.81
N ILE A 5 13.37 -12.06 -0.82
CA ILE A 5 14.12 -11.27 0.17
C ILE A 5 14.62 -9.99 -0.49
N GLY A 6 14.39 -8.85 0.16
CA GLY A 6 14.91 -7.57 -0.29
C GLY A 6 16.42 -7.46 -0.05
N PHE A 7 17.14 -6.92 -1.03
CA PHE A 7 18.55 -6.58 -0.91
C PHE A 7 18.78 -5.17 -1.45
N GLY A 8 19.60 -4.37 -0.75
CA GLY A 8 19.89 -3.00 -1.15
C GLY A 8 21.33 -2.62 -0.83
N TYR A 9 22.04 -2.08 -1.82
CA TYR A 9 23.39 -1.56 -1.68
C TYR A 9 23.53 -0.23 -2.42
N PRO A 10 24.20 0.81 -1.86
CA PRO A 10 24.33 2.10 -2.53
C PRO A 10 24.90 2.04 -3.95
N GLY A 11 25.79 1.07 -4.23
CA GLY A 11 26.35 0.84 -5.57
C GLY A 11 25.38 0.25 -6.59
N GLN A 12 24.20 -0.23 -6.18
CA GLN A 12 23.14 -0.70 -7.08
C GLN A 12 22.21 0.42 -7.55
N ARG A 13 22.34 1.65 -7.02
CA ARG A 13 21.53 2.77 -7.48
C ARG A 13 21.85 3.08 -8.94
N PRO A 14 20.85 3.15 -9.84
CA PRO A 14 21.09 3.54 -11.22
C PRO A 14 21.69 4.94 -11.28
N LYS A 15 22.63 5.17 -12.20
CA LYS A 15 23.25 6.50 -12.38
C LYS A 15 22.26 7.54 -12.88
N VAL A 16 21.33 7.10 -13.74
CA VAL A 16 20.26 7.89 -14.33
C VAL A 16 19.06 6.96 -14.55
N SER A 17 17.85 7.51 -14.47
CA SER A 17 16.61 6.84 -14.88
C SER A 17 15.86 7.74 -15.86
N PHE A 18 15.43 7.18 -16.99
CA PHE A 18 14.65 7.90 -18.00
C PHE A 18 13.20 7.43 -17.92
N LEU A 19 12.30 8.37 -17.65
CA LEU A 19 10.88 8.10 -17.43
C LEU A 19 10.09 8.86 -18.50
N ASP A 20 9.49 8.12 -19.42
CA ASP A 20 8.59 8.65 -20.45
C ASP A 20 7.20 8.01 -20.28
N PRO A 21 6.16 8.80 -19.92
CA PRO A 21 4.81 8.29 -19.72
C PRO A 21 4.25 7.52 -20.91
N THR A 22 4.64 7.88 -22.14
CA THR A 22 4.13 7.26 -23.38
C THR A 22 4.55 5.80 -23.52
N ASN A 23 5.71 5.43 -22.97
CA ASN A 23 6.16 4.03 -22.92
C ASN A 23 5.24 3.13 -22.10
N THR A 24 4.31 3.73 -21.36
CA THR A 24 3.40 2.99 -20.49
C THR A 24 1.99 2.85 -21.06
N TYR A 25 1.70 3.45 -22.23
CA TYR A 25 0.38 3.35 -22.87
C TYR A 25 -0.03 1.92 -23.22
N SER A 26 0.92 1.04 -23.50
CA SER A 26 0.66 -0.38 -23.80
C SER A 26 0.54 -1.28 -22.57
N VAL A 27 0.70 -0.74 -21.35
CA VAL A 27 0.53 -1.52 -20.12
C VAL A 27 -0.94 -1.86 -19.93
N SER A 28 -1.24 -3.13 -19.62
CA SER A 28 -2.62 -3.57 -19.47
C SER A 28 -3.35 -2.83 -18.34
N LYS A 29 -4.69 -2.83 -18.41
CA LYS A 29 -5.54 -2.26 -17.37
C LYS A 29 -5.24 -2.86 -16.00
N PHE A 30 -5.12 -4.18 -15.94
CA PHE A 30 -4.79 -4.91 -14.71
C PHE A 30 -3.44 -4.52 -14.11
N GLN A 31 -2.39 -4.40 -14.94
CA GLN A 31 -1.07 -3.98 -14.46
C GLN A 31 -1.05 -2.50 -14.07
N THR A 32 -1.80 -1.65 -14.77
CA THR A 32 -1.98 -0.23 -14.39
C THR A 32 -2.70 -0.10 -13.04
N ALA A 33 -3.75 -0.89 -12.81
CA ALA A 33 -4.47 -0.96 -11.54
C ALA A 33 -3.56 -1.47 -10.41
N SER A 34 -2.84 -2.56 -10.66
CA SER A 34 -1.89 -3.14 -9.70
C SER A 34 -0.79 -2.15 -9.32
N GLY A 35 -0.16 -1.51 -10.32
CA GLY A 35 0.85 -0.48 -10.07
C GLY A 35 0.30 0.73 -9.32
N THR A 36 -0.95 1.13 -9.60
CA THR A 36 -1.62 2.22 -8.86
C THR A 36 -1.80 1.86 -7.38
N ALA A 37 -2.25 0.63 -7.09
CA ALA A 37 -2.40 0.15 -5.71
C ALA A 37 -1.06 0.06 -4.98
N ASP A 38 0.00 -0.38 -5.67
CA ASP A 38 1.36 -0.46 -5.13
C ASP A 38 1.91 0.92 -4.74
N ILE A 39 1.77 1.92 -5.63
CA ILE A 39 2.15 3.31 -5.33
C ILE A 39 1.41 3.82 -4.08
N LEU A 40 0.11 3.57 -3.98
CA LEU A 40 -0.69 3.98 -2.82
C LEU A 40 -0.19 3.29 -1.54
N SER A 41 0.04 1.97 -1.59
CA SER A 41 0.53 1.18 -0.46
C SER A 41 1.89 1.67 0.05
N HIS A 42 2.81 1.98 -0.86
CA HIS A 42 4.11 2.56 -0.52
C HIS A 42 3.99 3.87 0.28
N VAL A 43 3.14 4.79 -0.18
CA VAL A 43 2.93 6.07 0.53
C VAL A 43 2.26 5.82 1.88
N ILE A 44 1.25 4.94 1.93
CA ILE A 44 0.56 4.56 3.17
C ILE A 44 1.53 4.00 4.21
N GLU A 45 2.43 3.09 3.84
CA GLU A 45 3.35 2.45 4.80
C GLU A 45 4.42 3.42 5.36
N VAL A 46 4.65 4.55 4.69
CA VAL A 46 5.50 5.64 5.23
C VAL A 46 4.66 6.63 6.04
N TYR A 47 3.47 6.99 5.55
CA TYR A 47 2.57 7.95 6.17
C TYR A 47 2.03 7.45 7.51
N PHE A 48 1.63 6.18 7.60
CA PHE A 48 1.16 5.56 8.84
C PHE A 48 2.33 5.24 9.77
N ASN A 49 2.79 6.27 10.46
CA ASN A 49 3.76 6.17 11.54
C ASN A 49 3.24 6.95 12.77
N LEU A 50 3.65 6.53 13.96
CA LEU A 50 3.25 7.15 15.24
C LEU A 50 4.24 8.22 15.72
N ASN A 51 5.34 8.42 14.99
CA ASN A 51 6.33 9.41 15.38
C ASN A 51 5.82 10.80 14.96
N SER A 52 6.06 11.82 15.78
CA SER A 52 5.89 13.20 15.35
C SER A 52 6.90 13.50 14.24
N ASP A 53 6.41 13.48 13.00
CA ASP A 53 7.16 13.74 11.78
C ASP A 53 7.08 15.21 11.35
N LEU A 54 7.83 15.55 10.30
CA LEU A 54 7.77 16.88 9.70
C LEU A 54 6.44 17.03 8.97
N TYR A 55 5.59 17.96 9.43
CA TYR A 55 4.29 18.29 8.81
C TYR A 55 4.37 18.42 7.27
N MET A 56 5.45 19.01 6.75
CA MET A 56 5.67 19.13 5.31
C MET A 56 5.65 17.76 4.59
N LEU A 57 6.29 16.73 5.14
CA LEU A 57 6.32 15.40 4.52
C LEU A 57 4.93 14.74 4.53
N ASP A 58 4.16 14.93 5.60
CA ASP A 58 2.77 14.47 5.66
C ASP A 58 1.94 15.12 4.54
N THR A 59 2.02 16.45 4.36
CA THR A 59 1.29 17.14 3.29
C THR A 59 1.70 16.72 1.88
N VAL A 60 2.99 16.41 1.67
CA VAL A 60 3.48 15.86 0.39
C VAL A 60 2.87 14.48 0.16
N MET A 61 2.90 13.59 1.16
CA MET A 61 2.34 12.25 1.05
C MET A 61 0.82 12.28 0.82
N GLU A 62 0.10 13.17 1.48
CA GLU A 62 -1.33 13.41 1.24
C GLU A 62 -1.60 13.85 -0.21
N GLY A 63 -0.79 14.77 -0.74
CA GLY A 63 -0.85 15.18 -2.15
C GLY A 63 -0.56 14.04 -3.14
N LEU A 64 0.41 13.18 -2.83
CA LEU A 64 0.70 11.98 -3.62
C LEU A 64 -0.48 11.01 -3.61
N MET A 65 -1.06 10.72 -2.45
CA MET A 65 -2.22 9.83 -2.34
C MET A 65 -3.42 10.39 -3.11
N LYS A 66 -3.74 11.68 -2.99
CA LYS A 66 -4.79 12.34 -3.81
C LYS A 66 -4.53 12.22 -5.30
N THR A 67 -3.28 12.39 -5.72
CA THR A 67 -2.87 12.26 -7.13
C THR A 67 -3.12 10.85 -7.65
N VAL A 68 -2.71 9.83 -6.90
CA VAL A 68 -2.89 8.42 -7.26
C VAL A 68 -4.38 8.05 -7.31
N ILE A 69 -5.16 8.48 -6.31
CA ILE A 69 -6.61 8.24 -6.23
C ILE A 69 -7.33 8.87 -7.42
N LYS A 70 -6.93 10.09 -7.81
CA LYS A 70 -7.52 10.80 -8.95
C LYS A 70 -7.17 10.14 -10.30
N TYR A 71 -5.88 9.88 -10.54
CA TYR A 71 -5.40 9.51 -11.88
C TYR A 71 -5.37 8.01 -12.15
N GLY A 72 -5.40 7.16 -11.12
CA GLY A 72 -5.47 5.70 -11.25
C GLY A 72 -6.64 5.23 -12.15
N PRO A 73 -7.89 5.56 -11.81
CA PRO A 73 -9.06 5.16 -12.60
C PRO A 73 -9.04 5.76 -14.01
N ILE A 74 -8.54 6.99 -14.16
CA ILE A 74 -8.40 7.66 -15.47
C ILE A 74 -7.43 6.88 -16.36
N ALA A 75 -6.24 6.50 -15.86
CA ALA A 75 -5.26 5.74 -16.63
C ALA A 75 -5.73 4.32 -17.02
N ILE A 76 -6.69 3.75 -16.28
CA ILE A 76 -7.32 2.47 -16.61
C ILE A 76 -8.38 2.63 -17.71
N ALA A 77 -9.17 3.71 -17.64
CA ALA A 77 -10.22 4.01 -18.61
C ALA A 77 -9.66 4.52 -19.94
N GLU A 78 -8.65 5.39 -19.87
CA GLU A 78 -8.00 6.10 -20.98
C GLU A 78 -6.48 5.82 -20.96
N PRO A 79 -6.03 4.66 -21.49
CA PRO A 79 -4.64 4.21 -21.35
C PRO A 79 -3.60 5.12 -22.04
N ASP A 80 -4.02 5.92 -23.02
CA ASP A 80 -3.22 6.89 -23.76
C ASP A 80 -3.35 8.34 -23.23
N ASN A 81 -4.08 8.55 -22.12
CA ASN A 81 -4.18 9.86 -21.48
C ASN A 81 -2.82 10.26 -20.86
N TYR A 82 -2.09 11.15 -21.54
CA TYR A 82 -0.76 11.59 -21.12
C TYR A 82 -0.72 12.07 -19.67
N ASP A 83 -1.66 12.92 -19.27
CA ASP A 83 -1.67 13.52 -17.93
C ASP A 83 -1.84 12.47 -16.85
N ALA A 84 -2.74 11.50 -17.04
CA ALA A 84 -2.93 10.41 -16.08
C ALA A 84 -1.67 9.55 -15.94
N ARG A 85 -1.06 9.15 -17.07
CA ARG A 85 0.17 8.35 -17.07
C ARG A 85 1.34 9.11 -16.46
N ALA A 86 1.49 10.40 -16.79
CA ALA A 86 2.55 11.26 -16.28
C ALA A 86 2.42 11.49 -14.77
N ASN A 87 1.22 11.77 -14.27
CA ASN A 87 1.00 11.95 -12.84
C ASN A 87 1.24 10.67 -12.04
N LEU A 88 0.79 9.50 -12.53
CA LEU A 88 1.08 8.23 -11.86
C LEU A 88 2.57 7.89 -11.89
N MET A 89 3.25 8.08 -13.02
CA MET A 89 4.69 7.85 -13.16
C MET A 89 5.52 8.78 -12.26
N TRP A 90 5.10 10.03 -12.14
CA TRP A 90 5.77 10.97 -11.24
C TRP A 90 5.50 10.61 -9.78
N ALA A 91 4.25 10.34 -9.41
CA ALA A 91 3.89 9.94 -8.05
C ALA A 91 4.62 8.67 -7.61
N SER A 92 4.74 7.65 -8.49
CA SER A 92 5.48 6.42 -8.19
C SER A 92 6.96 6.66 -7.88
N SER A 93 7.58 7.60 -8.58
CA SER A 93 8.99 7.97 -8.36
C SER A 93 9.23 8.62 -7.00
N TRP A 94 8.21 9.27 -6.43
CA TRP A 94 8.28 9.87 -5.09
C TRP A 94 7.78 8.92 -3.98
N ALA A 95 6.90 7.97 -4.29
CA ALA A 95 6.27 7.07 -3.32
C ALA A 95 7.26 6.16 -2.55
N ILE A 96 8.41 5.85 -3.15
CA ILE A 96 9.47 5.04 -2.51
C ILE A 96 10.86 5.60 -2.71
N ASN A 97 10.98 6.92 -2.67
CA ASN A 97 12.30 7.53 -2.62
C ASN A 97 12.70 7.91 -1.19
N ASP A 98 13.98 8.26 -1.04
CA ASP A 98 14.54 8.66 0.24
C ASP A 98 13.88 9.95 0.79
N PHE A 99 13.21 10.74 -0.06
CA PHE A 99 12.68 12.06 0.31
C PHE A 99 11.49 11.97 1.24
N ILE A 100 10.43 11.22 0.88
CA ILE A 100 9.22 11.17 1.72
C ILE A 100 9.45 10.43 3.04
N ARG A 101 10.48 9.57 3.10
CA ARG A 101 10.94 8.93 4.34
C ARG A 101 11.67 9.88 5.28
N GLY A 102 12.01 11.10 4.85
CA GLY A 102 12.65 12.12 5.68
C GLY A 102 13.99 11.70 6.28
N GLY A 103 14.71 10.80 5.62
CA GLY A 103 15.96 10.22 6.14
C GLY A 103 15.79 9.19 7.26
N LYS A 104 14.56 8.74 7.53
CA LYS A 104 14.26 7.70 8.53
C LYS A 104 14.05 6.34 7.88
N GLN A 105 14.37 5.28 8.62
CA GLN A 105 13.98 3.93 8.25
C GLN A 105 12.66 3.60 8.96
N GLN A 106 11.57 3.59 8.20
CA GLN A 106 10.26 3.13 8.67
C GLN A 106 10.13 1.63 8.37
N ALA A 107 9.70 0.86 9.38
CA ALA A 107 9.37 -0.54 9.17
C ALA A 107 7.98 -0.66 8.52
N TRP A 108 7.83 -1.65 7.66
CA TRP A 108 6.63 -1.87 6.84
C TRP A 108 5.92 -3.16 7.28
N SER A 109 4.60 -3.16 7.24
CA SER A 109 3.76 -4.30 7.58
C SER A 109 3.22 -5.00 6.34
N CYS A 110 2.61 -4.26 5.41
CA CYS A 110 1.93 -4.86 4.26
C CYS A 110 2.90 -5.50 3.27
N HIS A 111 4.01 -4.83 2.93
CA HIS A 111 4.97 -5.36 1.95
C HIS A 111 5.65 -6.66 2.40
N PRO A 112 6.14 -6.80 3.66
CA PRO A 112 6.69 -8.08 4.09
C PRO A 112 5.68 -9.24 4.07
N MET A 113 4.42 -8.98 4.41
CA MET A 113 3.34 -9.97 4.26
C MET A 113 3.15 -10.32 2.77
N GLU A 114 2.96 -9.32 1.93
CA GLU A 114 2.77 -9.54 0.50
C GLU A 114 3.94 -10.32 -0.12
N HIS A 115 5.18 -10.02 0.24
CA HIS A 115 6.34 -10.69 -0.33
C HIS A 115 6.27 -12.20 -0.15
N GLN A 116 5.66 -12.69 0.93
CA GLN A 116 5.42 -14.11 1.14
C GLN A 116 4.27 -14.64 0.28
N LEU A 117 3.18 -13.89 0.10
CA LEU A 117 2.13 -14.25 -0.86
C LEU A 117 2.74 -14.43 -2.27
N SER A 118 3.47 -13.43 -2.77
CA SER A 118 4.20 -13.46 -4.05
C SER A 118 5.25 -14.58 -4.15
N ALA A 119 5.78 -15.06 -3.02
CA ALA A 119 6.78 -16.13 -3.01
C ALA A 119 6.17 -17.54 -3.08
N TYR A 120 4.90 -17.67 -2.71
CA TYR A 120 4.16 -18.93 -2.66
C TYR A 120 3.13 -19.06 -3.79
N TYR A 121 2.58 -17.95 -4.25
CA TYR A 121 1.53 -17.88 -5.26
C TYR A 121 1.95 -16.93 -6.39
N ASP A 122 1.53 -17.24 -7.62
CA ASP A 122 1.77 -16.38 -8.79
C ASP A 122 0.75 -15.25 -8.83
N ILE A 123 0.93 -14.27 -7.95
CA ILE A 123 0.09 -13.09 -7.80
C ILE A 123 0.86 -11.82 -8.19
N ALA A 124 0.19 -10.87 -8.84
CA ALA A 124 0.77 -9.55 -9.07
C ALA A 124 0.95 -8.81 -7.74
N HIS A 125 2.14 -8.26 -7.53
CA HIS A 125 2.54 -7.57 -6.28
C HIS A 125 1.48 -6.56 -5.78
N GLY A 126 1.07 -5.66 -6.67
CA GLY A 126 0.09 -4.63 -6.35
C GLY A 126 -1.31 -5.16 -6.06
N LEU A 127 -1.72 -6.30 -6.63
CA LEU A 127 -2.98 -6.96 -6.27
C LEU A 127 -2.91 -7.54 -4.86
N GLY A 128 -1.80 -8.19 -4.51
CA GLY A 128 -1.58 -8.68 -3.15
C GLY A 128 -1.66 -7.56 -2.10
N LEU A 129 -1.02 -6.42 -2.38
CA LEU A 129 -1.11 -5.22 -1.54
C LEU A 129 -2.54 -4.66 -1.49
N ALA A 130 -3.24 -4.58 -2.63
CA ALA A 130 -4.62 -4.08 -2.67
C ALA A 130 -5.56 -4.91 -1.78
N ILE A 131 -5.37 -6.23 -1.73
CA ILE A 131 -6.15 -7.10 -0.85
C ILE A 131 -5.75 -6.87 0.62
N LEU A 132 -4.45 -6.84 0.92
CA LEU A 132 -3.91 -6.77 2.29
C LEU A 132 -4.14 -5.43 3.00
N THR A 133 -3.81 -4.31 2.34
CA THR A 133 -3.77 -2.97 2.96
C THR A 133 -5.05 -2.61 3.71
N PRO A 134 -6.27 -2.75 3.15
CA PRO A 134 -7.48 -2.40 3.90
C PRO A 134 -7.76 -3.34 5.07
N ARG A 135 -7.37 -4.62 5.01
CA ARG A 135 -7.53 -5.56 6.15
C ARG A 135 -6.55 -5.25 7.26
N TRP A 136 -5.30 -4.96 6.90
CA TRP A 136 -4.31 -4.45 7.84
C TRP A 136 -4.79 -3.16 8.50
N MET A 137 -5.33 -2.19 7.74
CA MET A 137 -5.89 -0.95 8.28
C MET A 137 -7.00 -1.21 9.30
N LYS A 138 -7.96 -2.11 8.97
CA LYS A 138 -9.03 -2.51 9.90
C LYS A 138 -8.47 -3.15 11.17
N TYR A 139 -7.44 -3.99 11.02
CA TYR A 139 -6.84 -4.73 12.13
C TYR A 139 -6.08 -3.82 13.10
N VAL A 140 -5.35 -2.83 12.59
CA VAL A 140 -4.52 -1.93 13.41
C VAL A 140 -5.25 -0.68 13.90
N LEU A 141 -6.51 -0.47 13.51
CA LEU A 141 -7.33 0.65 13.95
C LEU A 141 -7.83 0.44 15.38
N ASP A 142 -7.40 1.29 16.30
CA ASP A 142 -7.91 1.39 17.66
C ASP A 142 -7.69 2.80 18.23
N GLU A 143 -8.00 2.99 19.52
CA GLU A 143 -7.90 4.28 20.21
C GLU A 143 -6.48 4.90 20.18
N THR A 144 -5.44 4.09 19.99
CA THR A 144 -4.05 4.57 19.92
C THR A 144 -3.64 4.99 18.51
N THR A 145 -4.32 4.50 17.48
CA THR A 145 -3.98 4.75 16.07
C THR A 145 -4.99 5.63 15.34
N VAL A 146 -6.20 5.78 15.88
CA VAL A 146 -7.32 6.51 15.28
C VAL A 146 -6.95 7.93 14.83
N GLY A 147 -6.06 8.62 15.54
CA GLY A 147 -5.61 9.97 15.18
C GLY A 147 -5.01 10.05 13.78
N LYS A 148 -4.15 9.09 13.37
CA LYS A 148 -3.55 9.11 12.03
C LYS A 148 -4.56 8.72 10.95
N PHE A 149 -5.50 7.82 11.25
CA PHE A 149 -6.60 7.49 10.34
C PHE A 149 -7.57 8.67 10.16
N TYR A 150 -7.81 9.45 11.20
CA TYR A 150 -8.61 10.68 11.11
C TYR A 150 -7.95 11.69 10.17
N THR A 151 -6.65 11.96 10.33
CA THR A 151 -5.90 12.83 9.40
C THR A 151 -5.93 12.27 7.98
N TYR A 152 -5.70 10.97 7.79
CA TYR A 152 -5.81 10.33 6.48
C TYR A 152 -7.19 10.56 5.84
N GLY A 153 -8.27 10.31 6.59
CA GLY A 153 -9.63 10.47 6.07
C GLY A 153 -9.98 11.91 5.72
N THR A 154 -9.61 12.84 6.57
CA THR A 154 -9.93 14.27 6.38
C THR A 154 -9.04 14.93 5.34
N GLU A 155 -7.75 14.62 5.33
CA GLU A 155 -6.79 15.27 4.44
C GLU A 155 -6.70 14.60 3.08
N VAL A 156 -6.93 13.29 2.93
CA VAL A 156 -6.83 12.60 1.61
C VAL A 156 -8.19 12.45 0.94
N PHE A 157 -9.25 12.17 1.71
CA PHE A 157 -10.58 11.91 1.18
C PHE A 157 -11.59 13.04 1.44
N ASP A 158 -11.15 14.13 2.05
CA ASP A 158 -11.96 15.29 2.37
C ASP A 158 -13.23 14.91 3.18
N ILE A 159 -13.10 13.89 4.06
CA ILE A 159 -14.17 13.50 4.99
C ILE A 159 -14.39 14.65 6.00
N ASP A 160 -15.65 14.87 6.36
CA ASP A 160 -16.04 15.95 7.27
C ASP A 160 -15.31 15.85 8.62
N LYS A 161 -14.58 16.92 8.96
CA LYS A 161 -13.78 17.04 10.20
C LYS A 161 -14.65 17.12 11.45
N SER A 162 -15.95 17.37 11.33
CA SER A 162 -16.89 17.46 12.45
C SER A 162 -17.37 16.10 12.98
N LEU A 163 -17.17 15.02 12.22
CA LEU A 163 -17.50 13.66 12.64
C LEU A 163 -16.54 13.15 13.72
N GLU A 164 -17.01 12.17 14.51
CA GLU A 164 -16.19 11.53 15.53
C GLU A 164 -14.94 10.84 14.92
N PRO A 165 -13.76 10.89 15.57
CA PRO A 165 -12.52 10.40 14.97
C PRO A 165 -12.57 8.95 14.48
N MET A 166 -13.21 8.08 15.26
CA MET A 166 -13.38 6.66 14.91
C MET A 166 -14.32 6.46 13.70
N GLU A 167 -15.31 7.34 13.53
CA GLU A 167 -16.20 7.32 12.36
C GLU A 167 -15.44 7.71 11.10
N VAL A 168 -14.69 8.82 11.15
CA VAL A 168 -13.82 9.25 10.05
C VAL A 168 -12.83 8.15 9.66
N ALA A 169 -12.19 7.51 10.64
CA ALA A 169 -11.24 6.43 10.40
C ALA A 169 -11.86 5.26 9.63
N LYS A 170 -13.06 4.82 10.04
CA LYS A 170 -13.80 3.74 9.36
C LYS A 170 -14.23 4.14 7.95
N LEU A 171 -14.68 5.38 7.76
CA LEU A 171 -15.02 5.91 6.44
C LEU A 171 -13.80 6.00 5.52
N ALA A 172 -12.63 6.38 6.04
CA ALA A 172 -11.40 6.44 5.28
C ALA A 172 -11.00 5.05 4.76
N ILE A 173 -11.05 4.03 5.62
CA ILE A 173 -10.80 2.64 5.23
C ILE A 173 -11.81 2.19 4.16
N ALA A 174 -13.10 2.48 4.34
CA ALA A 174 -14.13 2.13 3.37
C ALA A 174 -13.91 2.81 1.99
N LYS A 175 -13.42 4.06 1.98
CA LYS A 175 -13.04 4.75 0.74
C LYS A 175 -11.79 4.16 0.10
N THR A 176 -10.83 3.68 0.89
CA THR A 176 -9.67 2.93 0.38
C THR A 176 -10.12 1.62 -0.28
N GLU A 177 -11.04 0.87 0.34
CA GLU A 177 -11.62 -0.35 -0.24
C GLU A 177 -12.39 -0.07 -1.52
N ASP A 178 -13.23 0.96 -1.54
CA ASP A 178 -13.95 1.39 -2.74
C ASP A 178 -13.00 1.75 -3.88
N PHE A 179 -11.96 2.53 -3.57
CA PHE A 179 -10.95 2.88 -4.55
C PHE A 179 -10.29 1.62 -5.16
N LEU A 180 -9.82 0.69 -4.34
CA LEU A 180 -9.10 -0.49 -4.79
C LEU A 180 -10.00 -1.47 -5.55
N PHE A 181 -11.18 -1.78 -5.02
CA PHE A 181 -12.02 -2.87 -5.54
C PHE A 181 -13.07 -2.38 -6.53
N ASN A 182 -13.63 -1.18 -6.34
CA ASN A 182 -14.67 -0.66 -7.23
C ASN A 182 -14.13 0.28 -8.29
N GLN A 183 -13.16 1.14 -7.99
CA GLN A 183 -12.65 2.10 -8.97
C GLN A 183 -11.51 1.51 -9.80
N LEU A 184 -10.56 0.80 -9.18
CA LEU A 184 -9.48 0.09 -9.90
C LEU A 184 -9.87 -1.31 -10.40
N LYS A 185 -11.02 -1.85 -9.96
CA LYS A 185 -11.55 -3.17 -10.37
C LYS A 185 -10.61 -4.34 -10.03
N LEU A 186 -9.85 -4.23 -8.95
CA LEU A 186 -9.02 -5.33 -8.45
C LEU A 186 -9.88 -6.31 -7.64
N ASP A 187 -9.51 -7.60 -7.68
CA ASP A 187 -10.15 -8.61 -6.86
C ASP A 187 -9.98 -8.31 -5.37
N SER A 188 -11.04 -8.54 -4.60
CA SER A 188 -11.13 -8.07 -3.22
C SER A 188 -10.69 -9.10 -2.17
N THR A 189 -10.56 -10.37 -2.54
CA THR A 189 -10.18 -11.47 -1.63
C THR A 189 -9.16 -12.40 -2.28
N LEU A 190 -8.42 -13.12 -1.44
CA LEU A 190 -7.50 -14.18 -1.86
C LEU A 190 -8.27 -15.36 -2.49
N THR A 191 -9.45 -15.68 -1.98
CA THR A 191 -10.29 -16.76 -2.52
C THR A 191 -10.79 -16.48 -3.94
N ALA A 192 -11.01 -15.21 -4.30
CA ALA A 192 -11.40 -14.82 -5.66
C ALA A 192 -10.30 -15.11 -6.71
N ILE A 193 -9.06 -15.30 -6.26
CA ILE A 193 -7.89 -15.60 -7.09
C ILE A 193 -7.25 -16.95 -6.73
N ASP A 194 -8.08 -17.88 -6.24
CA ASP A 194 -7.72 -19.27 -5.94
C ASP A 194 -6.59 -19.43 -4.90
N ILE A 195 -6.44 -18.46 -4.00
CA ILE A 195 -5.51 -18.53 -2.86
C ILE A 195 -6.30 -18.86 -1.58
N ASP A 196 -5.88 -19.93 -0.92
CA ASP A 196 -6.44 -20.37 0.36
C ASP A 196 -5.41 -20.27 1.51
N ARG A 197 -5.80 -20.78 2.67
CA ARG A 197 -5.01 -20.78 3.90
C ARG A 197 -3.82 -21.75 3.90
N THR A 198 -3.64 -22.57 2.85
CA THR A 198 -2.71 -23.73 2.84
C THR A 198 -1.31 -23.38 3.32
N TYR A 199 -0.78 -22.22 2.93
CA TYR A 199 0.59 -21.81 3.25
C TYR A 199 0.72 -20.70 4.30
N PHE A 200 -0.37 -20.28 4.97
CA PHE A 200 -0.35 -19.12 5.88
C PHE A 200 0.69 -19.26 6.99
N GLU A 201 0.73 -20.41 7.67
CA GLU A 201 1.69 -20.70 8.73
C GLU A 201 3.16 -20.57 8.26
N GLU A 202 3.47 -21.14 7.09
CA GLU A 202 4.83 -21.06 6.53
C GLU A 202 5.20 -19.63 6.13
N MET A 203 4.27 -18.89 5.51
CA MET A 203 4.46 -17.50 5.12
C MET A 203 4.67 -16.60 6.34
N VAL A 204 3.87 -16.77 7.39
CA VAL A 204 3.98 -15.97 8.63
C VAL A 204 5.32 -16.22 9.32
N ALA A 205 5.75 -17.48 9.43
CA ALA A 205 7.04 -17.81 10.03
C ALA A 205 8.21 -17.07 9.35
N LYS A 206 8.15 -16.91 8.03
CA LYS A 206 9.13 -16.15 7.23
C LYS A 206 8.96 -14.63 7.37
N THR A 207 7.73 -14.16 7.49
CA THR A 207 7.39 -12.72 7.62
C THR A 207 7.95 -12.13 8.92
N VAL A 208 7.73 -12.81 10.06
CA VAL A 208 8.17 -12.31 11.38
C VAL A 208 9.61 -12.70 11.74
N GLY A 209 10.17 -13.67 11.00
CA GLY A 209 11.50 -14.22 11.22
C GLY A 209 11.70 -14.78 12.64
N SER A 210 12.97 -14.82 13.07
CA SER A 210 13.36 -15.35 14.38
C SER A 210 12.86 -14.52 15.57
N THR A 211 12.51 -13.26 15.33
CA THR A 211 12.03 -12.35 16.39
C THR A 211 10.59 -12.62 16.81
N GLY A 212 9.81 -13.31 15.96
CA GLY A 212 8.40 -13.57 16.21
C GLY A 212 7.49 -12.35 16.06
N VAL A 213 8.04 -11.18 15.70
CA VAL A 213 7.29 -9.92 15.58
C VAL A 213 7.66 -9.20 14.28
N LEU A 214 6.65 -8.85 13.49
CA LEU A 214 6.77 -7.93 12.36
C LEU A 214 6.68 -6.49 12.87
N LYS A 215 7.72 -5.69 12.61
CA LYS A 215 7.73 -4.26 12.98
C LYS A 215 6.99 -3.43 11.92
N GLY A 216 6.26 -2.41 12.36
CA GLY A 216 5.54 -1.49 11.48
C GLY A 216 4.85 -0.39 12.29
N PHE A 217 3.79 0.21 11.73
CA PHE A 217 2.94 1.18 12.43
C PHE A 217 2.46 0.67 13.79
N LYS A 218 2.05 -0.61 13.81
CA LYS A 218 1.95 -1.45 15.00
C LYS A 218 2.85 -2.67 14.84
N HIS A 219 3.40 -3.14 15.95
CA HIS A 219 4.07 -4.42 16.01
C HIS A 219 3.03 -5.54 15.91
N LEU A 220 3.24 -6.48 14.98
CA LEU A 220 2.34 -7.60 14.72
C LEU A 220 3.03 -8.90 15.10
N THR A 221 2.40 -9.70 15.94
CA THR A 221 2.78 -11.08 16.26
C THR A 221 2.48 -12.02 15.09
N LYS A 222 2.82 -13.30 15.23
CA LYS A 222 2.46 -14.31 14.23
C LYS A 222 0.94 -14.43 14.09
N GLU A 223 0.27 -14.48 15.23
CA GLU A 223 -1.17 -14.63 15.35
C GLU A 223 -1.88 -13.43 14.70
N ASP A 224 -1.34 -12.23 14.86
CA ASP A 224 -1.87 -11.02 14.22
C ASP A 224 -1.76 -11.09 12.69
N VAL A 225 -0.60 -11.51 12.17
CA VAL A 225 -0.39 -11.66 10.72
C VAL A 225 -1.30 -12.75 10.14
N ILE A 226 -1.47 -13.88 10.84
CA ILE A 226 -2.42 -14.94 10.45
C ILE A 226 -3.85 -14.38 10.41
N ALA A 227 -4.26 -13.64 11.44
CA ALA A 227 -5.58 -13.04 11.49
C ALA A 227 -5.82 -12.07 10.32
N ILE A 228 -4.82 -11.26 9.94
CA ILE A 228 -4.91 -10.37 8.78
C ILE A 228 -5.06 -11.18 7.48
N TYR A 229 -4.29 -12.26 7.28
CA TYR A 229 -4.47 -13.12 6.11
C TYR A 229 -5.84 -13.79 6.07
N GLU A 230 -6.36 -14.26 7.21
CA GLU A 230 -7.71 -14.84 7.30
C GLU A 230 -8.81 -13.81 6.98
N MET A 231 -8.62 -12.53 7.36
CA MET A 231 -9.52 -11.44 6.94
C MET A 231 -9.49 -11.16 5.43
N CYS A 232 -8.48 -11.67 4.71
CA CYS A 232 -8.32 -11.52 3.27
C CYS A 232 -8.95 -12.67 2.47
N LEU A 233 -9.38 -13.76 3.13
CA LEU A 233 -10.08 -14.86 2.48
C LEU A 233 -11.49 -14.46 2.03
#